data_AF-A0A2P6FIZ4-F1
#
_entry.id   AF-A0A2P6FIZ4-F1
#
_cell.length_a   1.000
_cell.length_b   1.000
_cell.length_c   1.000
_cell.angle_alpha   90.00
_cell.angle_beta   90.00
_cell.angle_gamma   90.00
#
_symmetry.space_group_name_H-M   'P 1'
#
loop_
_entity.id
_entity.type
_entity.pdbx_description
1 polymer ?
#
loop_
_entity_poly.entity_id
_entity_poly.type
_entity_poly.pdbx_seq_one_letter_code
_entity_poly.pdbx_strand_id
1 'polypeptide(L)'
;MRSAFQVEFFGAEQYTRLCSICRGEFPRSSEFFPEGRCKDLMASFCRKCANVRTQTNRSSKENSIISFLGKSCKECGEIKQLREFYMSSQFHDGKTSACKKCIDEKHEESEIRQRRLAGFEWAVYFIQDSRNKRVKIGSSDDLELTISTLQEGSSETLHILAYHDSAGKDAAEMIVNTLHCMFQNYHTGNGWFEMVPSIEQYIILIQHGDFEKAELLLNPIENTEKNPHQILLKKKV
;
A
#
# COMPACT_ATOMS: atom_id res chain seq x y z
N MET A 1 7.88 37.83 59.82
CA MET A 1 6.63 38.55 59.47
C MET A 1 7.00 39.73 58.58
N ARG A 2 6.77 39.62 57.27
CA ARG A 2 6.88 40.74 56.33
C ARG A 2 5.48 41.07 55.81
N SER A 3 5.23 42.37 55.85
CA SER A 3 3.96 43.09 55.73
C SER A 3 3.10 42.71 54.52
N ALA A 4 1.80 42.59 54.75
CA ALA A 4 0.73 42.35 53.77
C ALA A 4 0.44 43.56 52.85
N PHE A 5 1.38 44.51 52.71
CA PHE A 5 1.17 45.81 52.02
C PHE A 5 1.71 45.91 50.59
N GLN A 6 2.09 44.80 49.95
CA GLN A 6 2.54 44.80 48.54
C GLN A 6 1.76 43.85 47.62
N VAL A 7 0.60 43.37 48.07
CA VAL A 7 -0.24 42.44 47.30
C VAL A 7 -1.21 43.18 46.35
N GLU A 8 -1.34 44.51 46.45
CA GLU A 8 -2.45 45.25 45.82
C GLU A 8 -2.14 46.04 44.54
N PHE A 9 -0.96 45.91 43.92
CA PHE A 9 -0.67 46.67 42.68
C PHE A 9 -0.22 45.84 41.48
N PHE A 10 0.01 44.54 41.66
CA PHE A 10 0.45 43.67 40.57
C PHE A 10 -0.16 42.28 40.74
N GLY A 11 -0.88 41.79 39.73
CA GLY A 11 -1.58 40.51 39.77
C GLY A 11 -0.65 39.32 40.07
N ALA A 12 -1.21 38.24 40.64
CA ALA A 12 -0.48 37.01 41.01
C ALA A 12 0.38 36.42 39.88
N GLU A 13 0.04 36.71 38.62
CA GLU A 13 0.78 36.36 37.40
C GLU A 13 2.24 36.87 37.34
N GLN A 14 2.61 37.81 38.22
CA GLN A 14 3.98 38.28 38.32
C GLN A 14 4.85 37.41 39.22
N TYR A 15 4.27 36.72 40.19
CA TYR A 15 4.99 35.96 41.22
C TYR A 15 5.01 34.45 40.96
N THR A 16 4.05 33.93 40.20
CA THR A 16 4.00 32.52 39.83
C THR A 16 4.13 32.35 38.32
N ARG A 17 4.54 31.15 37.91
CA ARG A 17 4.71 30.77 36.51
C ARG A 17 4.29 29.32 36.32
N LEU A 18 3.64 29.05 35.19
CA LEU A 18 3.29 27.69 34.77
C LEU A 18 4.49 27.00 34.11
N CYS A 19 4.76 25.76 34.53
CA CYS A 19 5.67 24.88 33.81
C CYS A 19 5.04 24.43 32.49
N SER A 20 5.72 24.66 31.36
CA SER A 20 5.24 24.25 30.04
C SER A 20 5.10 22.73 29.85
N ILE A 21 5.73 21.92 30.71
CA ILE A 21 5.71 20.45 30.61
C ILE A 21 4.66 19.86 31.54
N CYS A 22 4.77 20.07 32.85
CA CYS A 22 3.83 19.47 33.82
C CYS A 22 2.59 20.33 34.09
N ARG A 23 2.51 21.54 33.53
CA ARG A 23 1.44 22.53 33.74
C ARG A 23 1.22 22.95 35.21
N GLY A 24 2.12 22.57 36.12
CA GLY A 24 2.09 23.02 37.50
C GLY A 24 2.45 24.49 37.64
N GLU A 25 1.80 25.16 38.57
CA GLU A 25 2.07 26.55 38.96
C GLU A 25 3.11 26.60 40.07
N PHE A 26 4.18 27.36 39.86
CA PHE A 26 5.29 27.47 40.80
C PHE A 26 5.72 28.92 40.96
N PRO A 27 6.34 29.31 42.09
CA PRO A 27 6.96 30.62 42.22
C PRO A 27 7.95 30.89 41.08
N ARG A 28 7.93 32.11 40.55
CA ARG A 28 8.85 32.60 39.51
C ARG A 28 10.22 32.89 40.15
N SER A 29 10.94 31.83 40.53
CA SER A 29 12.27 31.91 41.16
C SER A 29 13.23 30.86 40.60
N SER A 30 14.53 31.16 40.68
CA SER A 30 15.60 30.30 40.15
C SER A 30 15.67 28.94 40.87
N GLU A 31 15.01 28.80 42.02
CA GLU A 31 14.82 27.54 42.74
C GLU A 31 13.89 26.59 41.99
N PHE A 32 12.86 27.11 41.31
CA PHE A 32 11.86 26.28 40.61
C PHE A 32 12.12 26.19 39.11
N PHE A 33 12.67 27.23 38.49
CA PHE A 33 12.99 27.25 37.06
C PHE A 33 14.49 27.43 36.86
N PRO A 34 15.16 26.57 36.07
CA PRO A 34 16.56 26.75 35.73
C PRO A 34 16.74 27.97 34.81
N GLU A 35 18.00 28.40 34.61
CA GLU A 35 18.33 29.45 33.66
C GLU A 35 17.89 29.07 32.23
N GLY A 36 17.44 30.05 31.46
CA GLY A 36 16.88 29.82 30.13
C GLY A 36 16.82 31.07 29.27
N ARG A 37 16.12 30.96 28.14
CA ARG A 37 16.07 32.00 27.09
C ARG A 37 14.80 32.85 27.11
N CYS A 38 13.94 32.69 28.12
CA CYS A 38 12.79 33.56 28.25
C CYS A 38 13.22 34.96 28.69
N LYS A 39 12.31 35.94 28.58
CA LYS A 39 12.59 37.35 28.92
C LYS A 39 13.09 37.55 30.35
N ASP A 40 12.73 36.65 31.26
CA ASP A 40 13.16 36.62 32.66
C ASP A 40 14.48 35.86 32.89
N LEU A 41 15.19 35.46 31.82
CA LEU A 41 16.40 34.62 31.87
C LEU A 41 16.17 33.23 32.48
N MET A 42 14.91 32.80 32.60
CA MET A 42 14.52 31.50 33.13
C MET A 42 14.00 30.58 32.02
N ALA A 43 14.03 29.28 32.25
CA ALA A 43 13.44 28.30 31.35
C ALA A 43 11.91 28.30 31.47
N SER A 44 11.23 27.84 30.41
CA SER A 44 9.76 27.71 30.41
C SER A 44 9.24 26.51 31.20
N PHE A 45 10.12 25.66 31.72
CA PHE A 45 9.79 24.42 32.42
C PHE A 45 10.53 24.35 33.76
N CYS A 46 9.93 23.67 34.75
CA CYS A 46 10.49 23.57 36.08
C CYS A 46 11.72 22.65 36.12
N ARG A 47 12.55 22.79 37.17
CA ARG A 47 13.75 21.99 37.39
C ARG A 47 13.48 20.48 37.46
N LYS A 48 12.33 20.06 38.00
CA LYS A 48 11.93 18.64 37.99
C LYS A 48 11.84 18.11 36.56
N CYS A 49 11.12 18.83 35.70
CA CYS A 49 11.01 18.47 34.28
C CYS A 49 12.35 18.60 33.53
N ALA A 50 13.21 19.56 33.93
CA ALA A 50 14.57 19.67 33.40
C ALA A 50 15.41 18.43 33.73
N ASN A 51 15.35 17.94 34.97
CA ASN A 51 16.09 16.75 35.42
C ASN A 51 15.59 15.47 34.74
N VAL A 52 14.27 15.32 34.56
CA VAL A 52 13.71 14.20 33.79
C VAL A 52 14.25 14.25 32.35
N ARG A 53 14.27 15.43 31.72
CA ARG A 53 14.84 15.62 30.38
C ARG A 53 16.33 15.31 30.30
N THR A 54 17.13 15.68 31.29
CA THR A 54 18.57 15.38 31.30
C THR A 54 18.83 13.89 31.52
N GLN A 55 18.00 13.21 32.32
CA GLN A 55 18.06 11.76 32.50
C GLN A 55 17.67 11.02 31.21
N THR A 56 16.57 11.41 30.54
CA THR A 56 16.19 10.83 29.24
C THR A 56 17.23 11.13 28.15
N ASN A 57 17.91 12.28 28.22
CA ASN A 57 18.96 12.62 27.28
C ASN A 57 20.29 11.89 27.53
N ARG A 58 20.53 11.41 28.75
CA ARG A 58 21.66 10.54 29.06
C ARG A 58 21.43 9.12 28.53
N SER A 59 20.21 8.58 28.65
CA SER A 59 19.83 7.31 28.02
C SER A 59 19.71 7.41 26.49
N SER A 60 19.39 8.57 25.92
CA SER A 60 19.49 8.76 24.46
C SER A 60 20.93 8.94 23.95
N LYS A 61 21.90 9.23 24.83
CA LYS A 61 23.33 9.25 24.46
C LYS A 61 23.88 7.84 24.25
N GLU A 62 23.38 6.84 24.98
CA GLU A 62 23.66 5.42 24.69
C GLU A 62 22.99 4.98 23.37
N ASN A 63 21.77 5.45 23.08
CA ASN A 63 21.12 5.22 21.78
C ASN A 63 21.79 5.94 20.60
N SER A 64 22.51 7.04 20.85
CA SER A 64 23.26 7.76 19.81
C SER A 64 24.51 7.01 19.32
N ILE A 65 25.05 6.10 20.13
CA ILE A 65 26.15 5.21 19.72
C ILE A 65 25.60 4.02 18.92
N ILE A 66 24.41 3.50 19.25
CA ILE A 66 23.72 2.45 18.49
C ILE A 66 23.32 2.95 17.08
N SER A 67 22.99 4.23 16.93
CA SER A 67 22.78 4.88 15.62
C SER A 67 23.99 4.77 14.68
N PHE A 68 25.21 4.69 15.22
CA PHE A 68 26.43 4.49 14.41
C PHE A 68 26.66 3.04 13.98
N LEU A 69 26.03 2.06 14.64
CA LEU A 69 26.25 0.63 14.40
C LEU A 69 25.38 0.05 13.27
N GLY A 70 24.37 0.79 12.82
CA GLY A 70 23.49 0.38 11.74
C GLY A 70 22.05 0.18 12.19
N LYS A 71 21.17 0.07 11.20
CA LYS A 71 19.73 -0.15 11.34
C LYS A 71 19.42 -1.53 10.77
N SER A 72 18.54 -2.27 11.45
CA SER A 72 18.01 -3.52 10.90
C SER A 72 16.99 -3.24 9.80
N CYS A 73 17.17 -3.90 8.66
CA CYS A 73 16.19 -3.90 7.59
C CYS A 73 14.99 -4.76 8.01
N LYS A 74 13.76 -4.25 7.86
CA LYS A 74 12.56 -5.05 8.13
C LYS A 74 12.29 -6.15 7.11
N GLU A 75 12.81 -6.00 5.88
CA GLU A 75 12.60 -6.96 4.79
C GLU A 75 13.60 -8.13 4.87
N CYS A 76 14.91 -7.83 4.84
CA CYS A 76 15.94 -8.86 4.86
C CYS A 76 16.47 -9.22 6.26
N GLY A 77 16.05 -8.50 7.30
CA GLY A 77 16.49 -8.75 8.69
C GLY A 77 17.93 -8.33 9.03
N GLU A 78 18.77 -8.03 8.04
CA GLU A 78 20.17 -7.69 8.25
C GLU A 78 20.35 -6.30 8.88
N ILE A 79 21.34 -6.17 9.76
CA ILE A 79 21.80 -4.89 10.29
C ILE A 79 22.73 -4.26 9.27
N LYS A 80 22.31 -3.13 8.71
CA LYS A 80 23.01 -2.39 7.66
C LYS A 80 23.34 -0.99 8.11
N GLN A 81 24.37 -0.38 7.53
CA GLN A 81 24.72 1.00 7.87
C GLN A 81 23.60 1.97 7.47
N LEU A 82 23.43 3.07 8.21
CA LEU A 82 22.38 4.07 7.92
C LEU A 82 22.44 4.67 6.51
N ARG A 83 23.61 4.63 5.84
CA ARG A 83 23.77 5.06 4.44
C ARG A 83 23.11 4.12 3.42
N GLU A 84 22.86 2.87 3.82
CA GLU A 84 22.15 1.87 3.04
C GLU A 84 20.62 1.97 3.18
N PHE A 85 20.11 3.06 3.77
CA PHE A 85 18.67 3.36 3.86
C PHE A 85 18.38 4.73 3.24
N TYR A 86 17.24 4.87 2.58
CA TYR A 86 16.76 6.14 2.04
C TYR A 86 16.28 7.08 3.17
N MET A 87 16.21 8.37 2.90
CA MET A 87 15.66 9.36 3.84
C MET A 87 14.14 9.29 3.84
N SER A 88 13.52 9.36 5.02
CA SER A 88 12.06 9.41 5.15
C SER A 88 11.67 10.26 6.36
N SER A 89 10.75 11.19 6.15
CA SER A 89 10.17 12.02 7.21
C SER A 89 9.12 11.29 8.05
N GLN A 90 8.67 10.12 7.60
CA GLN A 90 7.60 9.34 8.25
C GLN A 90 8.11 8.57 9.48
N PHE A 91 9.42 8.32 9.57
CA PHE A 91 10.01 7.55 10.66
C PHE A 91 10.82 8.45 11.60
N HIS A 92 10.79 8.12 12.88
CA HIS A 92 11.46 8.88 13.95
C HIS A 92 12.97 9.03 13.72
N ASP A 93 13.61 8.05 13.07
CA ASP A 93 15.04 8.05 12.78
C ASP A 93 15.40 8.71 11.44
N GLY A 94 14.41 9.26 10.72
CA GLY A 94 14.63 9.95 9.44
C GLY A 94 14.98 9.01 8.28
N LYS A 95 14.83 7.69 8.45
CA LYS A 95 15.27 6.66 7.50
C LYS A 95 14.16 5.68 7.17
N THR A 96 14.12 5.16 5.94
CA THR A 96 13.21 4.07 5.56
C THR A 96 13.40 2.83 6.42
N SER A 97 12.34 2.03 6.60
CA SER A 97 12.41 0.76 7.36
C SER A 97 13.08 -0.38 6.61
N ALA A 98 13.08 -0.32 5.28
CA ALA A 98 13.77 -1.25 4.39
C ALA A 98 15.06 -0.61 3.84
N CYS A 99 16.07 -1.45 3.60
CA CYS A 99 17.33 -1.01 3.01
C CYS A 99 17.17 -0.72 1.51
N LYS A 100 18.10 0.06 0.94
CA LYS A 100 18.11 0.45 -0.47
C LYS A 100 18.02 -0.76 -1.38
N LYS A 101 18.84 -1.79 -1.17
CA LYS A 101 18.79 -3.03 -1.96
C LYS A 101 17.40 -3.64 -2.04
N CYS A 102 16.73 -3.86 -0.91
CA CYS A 102 15.39 -4.43 -0.91
C CYS A 102 14.36 -3.52 -1.58
N ILE A 103 14.53 -2.19 -1.46
CA ILE A 103 13.65 -1.22 -2.12
C ILE A 103 13.90 -1.21 -3.63
N ASP A 104 15.16 -1.25 -4.04
CA ASP A 104 15.60 -1.23 -5.44
C ASP A 104 15.22 -2.55 -6.12
N GLU A 105 15.43 -3.70 -5.47
CA GLU A 105 14.97 -5.02 -5.92
C GLU A 105 13.44 -5.04 -6.10
N LYS A 106 12.70 -4.50 -5.13
CA LYS A 106 11.25 -4.39 -5.25
C LYS A 106 10.84 -3.45 -6.38
N HIS A 107 11.57 -2.35 -6.58
CA HIS A 107 11.33 -1.43 -7.68
C HIS A 107 11.65 -2.08 -9.02
N GLU A 108 12.73 -2.84 -9.13
CA GLU A 108 13.11 -3.62 -10.31
C GLU A 108 12.09 -4.73 -10.59
N GLU A 109 11.62 -5.45 -9.57
CA GLU A 109 10.54 -6.44 -9.70
C GLU A 109 9.24 -5.77 -10.19
N SER A 110 8.87 -4.63 -9.61
CA SER A 110 7.74 -3.82 -10.06
C SER A 110 7.95 -3.32 -11.49
N GLU A 111 9.16 -2.86 -11.87
CA GLU A 111 9.47 -2.41 -13.23
C GLU A 111 9.52 -3.55 -14.25
N ILE A 112 10.01 -4.72 -13.87
CA ILE A 112 10.01 -5.93 -14.72
C ILE A 112 8.58 -6.41 -14.90
N ARG A 113 7.77 -6.38 -13.84
CA ARG A 113 6.35 -6.66 -13.91
C ARG A 113 5.63 -5.63 -14.78
N GLN A 114 5.95 -4.35 -14.62
CA GLN A 114 5.44 -3.25 -15.42
C GLN A 114 5.93 -3.35 -16.87
N ARG A 115 7.15 -3.81 -17.15
CA ARG A 115 7.65 -4.06 -18.53
C ARG A 115 7.04 -5.29 -19.18
N ARG A 116 6.70 -6.32 -18.40
CA ARG A 116 5.89 -7.45 -18.87
C ARG A 116 4.46 -7.02 -19.20
N LEU A 117 3.94 -6.03 -18.47
CA LEU A 117 2.63 -5.40 -18.72
C LEU A 117 2.70 -4.32 -19.83
N ALA A 118 3.83 -3.62 -20.00
CA ALA A 118 4.02 -2.50 -20.93
C ALA A 118 4.27 -2.93 -22.39
N GLY A 119 4.09 -4.22 -22.68
CA GLY A 119 3.90 -4.69 -24.05
C GLY A 119 2.46 -4.52 -24.55
N PHE A 120 1.51 -4.17 -23.66
CA PHE A 120 0.08 -4.21 -23.94
C PHE A 120 -0.59 -2.91 -23.49
N GLU A 121 -1.47 -2.36 -24.33
CA GLU A 121 -2.23 -1.16 -23.98
C GLU A 121 -3.31 -1.48 -22.92
N TRP A 122 -3.93 -2.66 -22.99
CA TRP A 122 -5.05 -3.08 -22.13
C TRP A 122 -5.03 -4.59 -21.90
N ALA A 123 -5.41 -5.04 -20.69
CA ALA A 123 -5.51 -6.45 -20.34
C ALA A 123 -6.86 -6.79 -19.69
N VAL A 124 -7.34 -8.02 -19.93
CA VAL A 124 -8.50 -8.61 -19.25
C VAL A 124 -8.00 -9.37 -18.03
N TYR A 125 -8.51 -9.04 -16.84
CA TYR A 125 -8.04 -9.61 -15.58
C TYR A 125 -9.09 -10.49 -14.89
N PHE A 126 -8.58 -11.42 -14.08
CA PHE A 126 -9.35 -12.31 -13.23
C PHE A 126 -8.86 -12.17 -11.79
N ILE A 127 -9.65 -11.54 -10.93
CA ILE A 127 -9.31 -11.33 -9.51
C ILE A 127 -10.24 -12.16 -8.63
N GLN A 128 -9.68 -12.92 -7.70
CA GLN A 128 -10.46 -13.74 -6.77
C GLN A 128 -10.45 -13.17 -5.35
N ASP A 129 -11.62 -13.24 -4.72
CA ASP A 129 -11.78 -13.03 -3.28
C ASP A 129 -11.39 -14.30 -2.50
N SER A 130 -10.49 -14.15 -1.54
CA SER A 130 -10.04 -15.23 -0.64
C SER A 130 -11.16 -16.01 0.06
N ARG A 131 -12.24 -15.34 0.47
CA ARG A 131 -13.31 -15.91 1.31
C ARG A 131 -14.43 -16.54 0.50
N ASN A 132 -15.01 -15.76 -0.40
CA ASN A 132 -16.19 -16.19 -1.17
C ASN A 132 -15.80 -16.96 -2.44
N LYS A 133 -14.51 -16.99 -2.78
CA LYS A 133 -13.96 -17.63 -3.99
C LYS A 133 -14.54 -17.11 -5.31
N ARG A 134 -15.34 -16.03 -5.27
CA ARG A 134 -15.88 -15.33 -6.43
C ARG A 134 -14.76 -14.69 -7.24
N VAL A 135 -14.98 -14.61 -8.55
CA VAL A 135 -14.03 -14.04 -9.51
C VAL A 135 -14.60 -12.76 -10.09
N LYS A 136 -13.82 -11.69 -10.06
CA LYS A 136 -14.09 -10.46 -10.79
C LYS A 136 -13.43 -10.53 -12.16
N ILE A 137 -14.23 -10.30 -13.19
CA ILE A 137 -13.78 -10.24 -14.58
C ILE A 137 -13.92 -8.80 -15.05
N GLY A 138 -12.82 -8.20 -15.50
CA GLY A 138 -12.81 -6.84 -16.03
C GLY A 138 -11.61 -6.58 -16.92
N SER A 139 -11.53 -5.37 -17.48
CA SER A 139 -10.40 -4.92 -18.29
C SER A 139 -9.77 -3.67 -17.68
N SER A 140 -8.45 -3.53 -17.80
CA SER A 140 -7.71 -2.35 -17.36
C SER A 140 -6.36 -2.25 -18.06
N ASP A 141 -5.87 -1.02 -18.17
CA ASP A 141 -4.52 -0.60 -18.56
C ASP A 141 -3.50 -0.73 -17.41
N ASP A 142 -3.93 -0.62 -16.16
CA ASP A 142 -3.10 -0.79 -14.96
C ASP A 142 -3.74 -1.75 -13.94
N LEU A 143 -3.24 -2.98 -13.95
CA LEU A 143 -3.72 -4.04 -13.06
C LEU A 143 -3.36 -3.81 -11.58
N GLU A 144 -2.23 -3.15 -11.29
CA GLU A 144 -1.78 -2.91 -9.91
C GLU A 144 -2.62 -1.81 -9.24
N LEU A 145 -2.87 -0.72 -9.98
CA LEU A 145 -3.80 0.32 -9.54
C LEU A 145 -5.20 -0.26 -9.33
N THR A 146 -5.67 -1.07 -10.27
CA THR A 146 -7.00 -1.70 -10.19
C THR A 146 -7.15 -2.59 -8.97
N ILE A 147 -6.20 -3.49 -8.68
CA ILE A 147 -6.29 -4.31 -7.47
C ILE A 147 -6.19 -3.47 -6.20
N SER A 148 -5.38 -2.42 -6.19
CA SER A 148 -5.23 -1.54 -5.03
C SER A 148 -6.54 -0.82 -4.71
N THR A 149 -7.18 -0.21 -5.73
CA THR A 149 -8.48 0.45 -5.58
C THR A 149 -9.58 -0.54 -5.17
N LEU A 150 -9.58 -1.75 -5.74
CA LEU A 150 -10.55 -2.79 -5.34
C LEU A 150 -10.31 -3.26 -3.90
N GLN A 151 -9.06 -3.35 -3.46
CA GLN A 151 -8.69 -3.76 -2.11
C GLN A 151 -9.07 -2.69 -1.07
N GLU A 152 -8.99 -1.40 -1.40
CA GLU A 152 -9.48 -0.32 -0.54
C GLU A 152 -10.99 -0.42 -0.28
N GLY A 153 -11.75 -0.85 -1.29
CA GLY A 153 -13.20 -1.07 -1.18
C GLY A 153 -13.60 -2.44 -0.64
N SER A 154 -12.65 -3.35 -0.40
CA SER A 154 -12.90 -4.75 -0.01
C SER A 154 -12.37 -5.03 1.39
N SER A 155 -13.20 -5.62 2.24
CA SER A 155 -12.75 -6.14 3.55
C SER A 155 -11.98 -7.46 3.44
N GLU A 156 -12.04 -8.13 2.28
CA GLU A 156 -11.41 -9.42 2.04
C GLU A 156 -10.17 -9.25 1.16
N THR A 157 -9.18 -10.14 1.32
CA THR A 157 -7.95 -10.10 0.51
C THR A 157 -8.21 -10.57 -0.92
N LEU A 158 -7.75 -9.75 -1.88
CA LEU A 158 -7.91 -10.00 -3.30
C LEU A 158 -6.62 -10.56 -3.90
N HIS A 159 -6.76 -11.54 -4.79
CA HIS A 159 -5.65 -12.18 -5.48
C HIS A 159 -5.87 -12.17 -6.98
N ILE A 160 -4.85 -11.77 -7.74
CA ILE A 160 -4.87 -11.89 -9.21
C ILE A 160 -4.65 -13.36 -9.54
N LEU A 161 -5.60 -13.97 -10.27
CA LEU A 161 -5.49 -15.34 -10.74
C LEU A 161 -4.81 -15.43 -12.11
N ALA A 162 -5.24 -14.58 -13.03
CA ALA A 162 -4.74 -14.55 -14.40
C ALA A 162 -5.04 -13.20 -15.06
N TYR A 163 -4.33 -12.92 -16.14
CA TYR A 163 -4.64 -11.82 -17.04
C TYR A 163 -4.40 -12.27 -18.48
N HIS A 164 -5.20 -11.73 -19.40
CA HIS A 164 -5.14 -11.97 -20.83
C HIS A 164 -4.84 -10.66 -21.53
N ASP A 165 -3.75 -10.66 -22.28
CA ASP A 165 -3.26 -9.48 -22.96
C ASP A 165 -4.10 -9.18 -24.21
N SER A 166 -4.49 -7.91 -24.38
CA SER A 166 -5.27 -7.47 -25.54
C SER A 166 -4.52 -6.38 -26.31
N ALA A 167 -4.70 -6.38 -27.62
CA ALA A 167 -4.09 -5.41 -28.53
C ALA A 167 -4.62 -3.97 -28.34
N GLY A 168 -5.72 -3.78 -27.61
CA GLY A 168 -6.29 -2.46 -27.32
C GLY A 168 -7.53 -2.52 -26.41
N LYS A 169 -7.99 -1.33 -26.00
CA LYS A 169 -9.14 -1.15 -25.10
C LYS A 169 -10.40 -1.85 -25.61
N ASP A 170 -10.78 -1.57 -26.86
CA ASP A 170 -12.03 -2.07 -27.43
C ASP A 170 -12.03 -3.61 -27.52
N ALA A 171 -10.88 -4.22 -27.85
CA ALA A 171 -10.73 -5.66 -27.90
C ALA A 171 -10.82 -6.28 -26.48
N ALA A 172 -10.24 -5.63 -25.46
CA ALA A 172 -10.33 -6.10 -24.08
C ALA A 172 -11.77 -6.01 -23.55
N GLU A 173 -12.46 -4.90 -23.82
CA GLU A 173 -13.86 -4.72 -23.47
C GLU A 173 -14.76 -5.72 -24.21
N MET A 174 -14.48 -6.02 -25.48
CA MET A 174 -15.22 -7.03 -26.23
C MET A 174 -15.06 -8.42 -25.59
N ILE A 175 -13.84 -8.82 -25.23
CA ILE A 175 -13.59 -10.10 -24.54
C ILE A 175 -14.32 -10.15 -23.19
N VAL A 176 -14.24 -9.07 -22.40
CA VAL A 176 -14.95 -8.97 -21.11
C VAL A 176 -16.46 -9.10 -21.30
N ASN A 177 -17.03 -8.38 -22.28
CA ASN A 177 -18.44 -8.43 -22.59
C ASN A 177 -18.88 -9.84 -23.02
N THR A 178 -18.08 -10.51 -23.86
CA THR A 178 -18.34 -11.90 -24.26
C THR A 178 -18.31 -12.84 -23.05
N LEU A 179 -17.32 -12.70 -22.16
CA LEU A 179 -17.24 -13.48 -20.92
C LEU A 179 -18.43 -13.20 -19.98
N HIS A 180 -18.83 -11.94 -19.85
CA HIS A 180 -19.98 -11.55 -19.04
C HIS A 180 -21.28 -12.14 -19.59
N CYS A 181 -21.46 -12.16 -20.91
CA CYS A 181 -22.59 -12.82 -21.56
C CYS A 181 -22.55 -14.34 -21.38
N MET A 182 -21.38 -14.96 -21.60
CA MET A 182 -21.19 -16.41 -21.47
C MET A 182 -21.49 -16.92 -20.05
N PHE A 183 -21.10 -16.15 -19.03
CA PHE A 183 -21.26 -16.49 -17.62
C PHE A 183 -22.36 -15.72 -16.90
N GLN A 184 -23.30 -15.11 -17.64
CA GLN A 184 -24.35 -14.26 -17.07
C GLN A 184 -25.17 -14.96 -15.99
N ASN A 185 -25.40 -16.26 -16.12
CA ASN A 185 -26.14 -17.08 -15.16
C ASN A 185 -25.44 -17.22 -13.79
N TYR A 186 -24.14 -16.92 -13.72
CA TYR A 186 -23.33 -17.01 -12.51
C TYR A 186 -22.93 -15.63 -11.98
N HIS A 187 -23.53 -14.56 -12.52
CA HIS A 187 -23.25 -13.19 -12.10
C HIS A 187 -23.83 -12.92 -10.71
N THR A 188 -23.01 -12.34 -9.84
CA THR A 188 -23.34 -11.99 -8.45
C THR A 188 -23.41 -10.48 -8.21
N GLY A 189 -23.19 -9.66 -9.26
CA GLY A 189 -23.23 -8.20 -9.21
C GLY A 189 -21.86 -7.53 -9.44
N ASN A 190 -21.84 -6.29 -9.96
CA ASN A 190 -20.63 -5.46 -10.15
C ASN A 190 -19.46 -6.15 -10.88
N GLY A 191 -19.77 -7.05 -11.81
CA GLY A 191 -18.78 -7.83 -12.57
C GLY A 191 -18.13 -8.97 -11.78
N TRP A 192 -18.74 -9.39 -10.67
CA TRP A 192 -18.36 -10.58 -9.92
C TRP A 192 -19.17 -11.78 -10.36
N PHE A 193 -18.50 -12.93 -10.45
CA PHE A 193 -19.08 -14.20 -10.86
C PHE A 193 -18.75 -15.27 -9.82
N GLU A 194 -19.65 -16.23 -9.64
CA GLU A 194 -19.31 -17.43 -8.88
C GLU A 194 -18.26 -18.26 -9.62
N MET A 195 -17.35 -18.87 -8.87
CA MET A 195 -16.35 -19.76 -9.48
C MET A 195 -17.05 -21.04 -9.93
N VAL A 196 -17.05 -21.26 -11.25
CA VAL A 196 -17.56 -22.47 -11.88
C VAL A 196 -16.45 -23.15 -12.70
N PRO A 197 -16.53 -24.48 -12.92
CA PRO A 197 -15.49 -25.21 -13.65
C PRO A 197 -15.16 -24.62 -15.02
N SER A 198 -16.16 -24.05 -15.72
CA SER A 198 -15.97 -23.39 -17.02
C SER A 198 -15.11 -22.13 -16.93
N ILE A 199 -15.25 -21.34 -15.86
CA ILE A 199 -14.41 -20.16 -15.59
C ILE A 199 -13.02 -20.59 -15.17
N GLU A 200 -12.91 -21.59 -14.29
CA GLU A 200 -11.64 -22.15 -13.85
C GLU A 200 -10.83 -22.70 -15.03
N GLN A 201 -11.48 -23.44 -15.93
CA GLN A 201 -10.85 -23.96 -17.14
C GLN A 201 -10.34 -22.82 -18.05
N TYR A 202 -11.13 -21.75 -18.21
CA TYR A 202 -10.71 -20.58 -18.97
C TYR A 202 -9.48 -19.90 -18.35
N ILE A 203 -9.46 -19.75 -17.01
CA ILE A 203 -8.33 -19.18 -16.26
C ILE A 203 -7.07 -20.05 -16.41
N ILE A 204 -7.20 -21.38 -16.31
CA ILE A 204 -6.08 -22.32 -16.48
C ILE A 204 -5.47 -22.20 -17.88
N LEU A 205 -6.30 -22.09 -18.92
CA LEU A 205 -5.82 -21.92 -20.30
C LEU A 205 -5.02 -20.63 -20.46
N ILE A 206 -5.47 -19.54 -19.84
CA ILE A 206 -4.74 -18.27 -19.82
C ILE A 206 -3.41 -18.42 -19.06
N GLN A 207 -3.41 -19.06 -17.89
CA GLN A 207 -2.19 -19.28 -17.10
C GLN A 207 -1.13 -20.12 -17.86
N HIS A 208 -1.58 -21.05 -18.71
CA HIS A 208 -0.70 -21.88 -19.53
C HIS A 208 -0.24 -21.20 -20.83
N GLY A 209 -0.74 -19.99 -21.14
CA GLY A 209 -0.42 -19.28 -22.37
C GLY A 209 -1.10 -19.83 -23.63
N ASP A 210 -2.11 -20.70 -23.46
CA ASP A 210 -2.89 -21.31 -24.55
C ASP A 210 -4.02 -20.36 -25.01
N PHE A 211 -3.66 -19.13 -25.41
CA PHE A 211 -4.61 -18.06 -25.72
C PHE A 211 -5.55 -18.39 -26.88
N GLU A 212 -5.04 -19.07 -27.92
CA GLU A 212 -5.85 -19.51 -29.06
C GLU A 212 -6.98 -20.45 -28.64
N LYS A 213 -6.71 -21.35 -27.67
CA LYS A 213 -7.73 -22.27 -27.14
C LYS A 213 -8.74 -21.53 -26.26
N ALA A 214 -8.28 -20.54 -25.49
CA ALA A 214 -9.17 -19.69 -24.70
C ALA A 214 -10.11 -18.89 -25.63
N GLU A 215 -9.59 -18.32 -26.72
CA GLU A 215 -10.40 -17.57 -27.70
C GLU A 215 -11.40 -18.46 -28.45
N LEU A 216 -11.04 -19.72 -28.75
CA LEU A 216 -11.98 -20.73 -29.29
C LEU A 216 -13.13 -21.06 -28.32
N LEU A 217 -12.97 -20.86 -27.01
CA LEU A 217 -14.06 -21.02 -26.05
C LEU A 217 -14.99 -19.79 -26.02
N LEU A 218 -14.50 -18.60 -26.40
CA LEU A 218 -15.29 -17.38 -26.54
C LEU A 218 -16.14 -17.39 -27.81
N ASN A 219 -15.64 -18.03 -28.86
CA ASN A 219 -16.33 -18.22 -30.14
C ASN A 219 -16.57 -19.72 -30.36
N PRO A 220 -17.67 -20.30 -29.83
CA PRO A 220 -18.06 -21.64 -30.25
C PRO A 220 -18.30 -21.56 -31.76
N ILE A 221 -17.41 -22.18 -32.53
CA ILE A 221 -17.48 -22.28 -33.99
C ILE A 221 -18.95 -22.51 -34.36
N GLU A 222 -19.50 -21.67 -35.24
CA GLU A 222 -20.69 -21.99 -36.00
C GLU A 222 -20.42 -23.26 -36.81
N ASN A 223 -20.46 -24.42 -36.15
CA ASN A 223 -20.37 -25.74 -36.74
C ASN A 223 -21.79 -26.28 -36.93
N THR A 224 -22.54 -25.55 -37.74
CA THR A 224 -23.75 -25.94 -38.45
C THR A 224 -23.73 -25.02 -39.66
N GLU A 225 -23.28 -25.42 -40.85
CA GLU A 225 -23.71 -26.57 -41.63
C GLU A 225 -22.58 -27.04 -42.57
N LYS A 226 -21.96 -28.20 -42.28
CA LYS A 226 -21.48 -29.03 -43.40
C LYS A 226 -22.69 -29.74 -43.98
N ASN A 227 -23.30 -29.08 -44.96
CA ASN A 227 -24.34 -29.61 -45.82
C ASN A 227 -23.89 -30.98 -46.39
N PRO A 228 -24.57 -32.12 -46.10
CA PRO A 228 -24.16 -33.44 -46.59
C PRO A 228 -24.35 -33.65 -48.11
N HIS A 229 -24.82 -32.65 -48.85
CA HIS A 229 -25.13 -32.76 -50.27
C HIS A 229 -24.23 -31.88 -51.15
N GLN A 230 -22.93 -32.18 -51.23
CA GLN A 230 -22.12 -31.73 -52.37
C GLN A 230 -20.81 -32.51 -52.61
N ILE A 231 -20.76 -33.80 -52.24
CA ILE A 231 -19.71 -34.72 -52.72
C ILE A 231 -20.37 -35.84 -53.54
N LEU A 232 -20.97 -35.44 -54.66
CA LEU A 232 -21.29 -36.35 -55.76
C LEU A 232 -21.40 -35.48 -57.02
N LEU A 233 -20.28 -35.43 -57.75
CA LEU A 233 -20.13 -35.16 -59.20
C LEU A 233 -18.83 -34.39 -59.51
N LYS A 234 -17.68 -34.95 -59.14
CA LYS A 234 -16.43 -34.82 -59.92
C LYS A 234 -15.59 -36.08 -59.80
N LYS A 235 -16.15 -37.22 -60.25
CA LYS A 235 -15.38 -38.40 -60.67
C LYS A 235 -16.17 -39.15 -61.74
N LYS A 236 -15.83 -38.89 -63.01
CA LYS A 236 -15.76 -39.82 -64.15
C LYS A 236 -15.36 -38.97 -65.37
N VAL A 237 -14.10 -39.10 -65.78
CA VAL A 237 -13.65 -39.69 -67.07
C VAL A 237 -13.98 -38.79 -68.23
#